data_AF-A0A841BUW7-F1
#
_entry.id   AF-A0A841BUW7-F1
#
_cell.length_a   1.000
_cell.length_b   1.000
_cell.length_c   1.000
_cell.angle_alpha   90.00
_cell.angle_beta   90.00
_cell.angle_gamma   90.00
#
_symmetry.space_group_name_H-M   'P 1'
#
loop_
_entity.id
_entity.type
_entity.pdbx_description
1 polymer ?
#
loop_
_entity_poly.entity_id
_entity_poly.type
_entity_poly.pdbx_seq_one_letter_code
_entity_poly.pdbx_strand_id
1 'polypeptide(L)' 'MTARANSGAVQVRLVGKPGAVAAVLSLLEQAQVTGTPRQLPARRAGHVRVYLTVIRRYPATGGPR' A
#
# COMPACT_ATOMS: atom_id res chain seq x y z
N MET A 1 5.06 28.49 -10.26
CA MET A 1 5.78 27.42 -9.52
C MET A 1 4.75 26.59 -8.77
N THR A 2 4.31 25.47 -9.33
CA THR A 2 3.27 24.60 -8.72
C THR A 2 3.94 23.63 -7.75
N ALA A 3 3.90 23.96 -6.46
CA ALA A 3 4.24 23.01 -5.41
C ALA A 3 3.27 21.82 -5.51
N ARG A 4 3.77 20.65 -5.90
CA ARG A 4 3.03 19.39 -5.73
C ARG A 4 2.90 19.16 -4.24
N ALA A 5 1.73 19.44 -3.68
CA ALA A 5 1.38 18.97 -2.36
C ALA A 5 1.40 17.43 -2.40
N ASN A 6 2.55 16.83 -2.09
CA ASN A 6 2.68 15.41 -1.79
C ASN A 6 2.05 15.19 -0.42
N SER A 7 0.71 15.15 -0.41
CA SER A 7 -0.13 14.94 0.76
C SER A 7 0.00 13.50 1.27
N GLY A 8 1.14 13.16 1.87
CA GLY A 8 1.30 11.96 2.72
C GLY A 8 1.07 10.58 2.07
N ALA A 9 0.79 10.51 0.77
CA ALA A 9 0.48 9.25 0.08
C ALA A 9 1.75 8.58 -0.45
N VAL A 10 1.96 7.31 -0.06
CA VAL A 10 3.05 6.45 -0.50
C VAL A 10 2.50 5.37 -1.44
N GLN A 11 3.11 5.20 -2.60
CA GLN A 11 2.74 4.13 -3.52
C GLN A 11 3.61 2.88 -3.27
N VAL A 12 2.97 1.73 -3.05
CA VAL A 12 3.62 0.45 -2.84
C VAL A 12 3.33 -0.46 -4.03
N ARG A 13 4.38 -1.12 -4.54
CA ARG A 13 4.29 -2.10 -5.63
C ARG A 13 4.67 -3.48 -5.12
N LEU A 14 3.72 -4.39 -5.09
CA LEU A 14 3.92 -5.80 -4.73
C LEU A 14 3.96 -6.64 -6.01
N VAL A 15 4.96 -7.52 -6.13
CA VAL A 15 5.10 -8.46 -7.25
C VAL A 15 5.52 -9.81 -6.70
N GLY A 16 4.73 -10.84 -6.95
CA GLY A 16 5.01 -12.17 -6.41
C GLY A 16 3.98 -13.21 -6.82
N LYS A 17 4.12 -14.42 -6.27
CA LYS A 17 3.09 -15.46 -6.39
C LYS A 17 1.79 -15.01 -5.70
N PRO A 18 0.61 -15.39 -6.20
CA PRO A 18 -0.69 -14.98 -5.63
C PRO A 18 -0.78 -15.14 -4.11
N GLY A 19 -0.44 -16.31 -3.57
CA GLY A 19 -0.50 -16.57 -2.12
C GLY A 19 0.45 -15.70 -1.29
N ALA A 20 1.65 -15.41 -1.80
CA ALA A 20 2.61 -14.54 -1.12
C ALA A 20 2.12 -13.08 -1.12
N VAL A 21 1.54 -12.62 -2.23
CA VAL A 21 0.98 -11.26 -2.32
C VAL A 21 -0.25 -11.14 -1.42
N ALA A 22 -1.10 -12.16 -1.33
CA ALA A 22 -2.23 -12.19 -0.41
C ALA A 22 -1.79 -12.08 1.06
N ALA A 23 -0.76 -12.83 1.48
CA ALA A 23 -0.23 -12.75 2.85
C ALA A 23 0.30 -11.35 3.20
N VAL A 24 0.98 -10.68 2.26
CA VAL A 24 1.46 -9.30 2.46
C VAL A 24 0.29 -8.32 2.54
N LEU A 25 -0.76 -8.48 1.72
CA LEU A 25 -1.95 -7.63 1.80
C LEU A 25 -2.67 -7.78 3.14
N SER A 26 -2.80 -9.02 3.66
CA SER A 26 -3.38 -9.26 4.99
C SER A 26 -2.56 -8.61 6.12
N LEU A 27 -1.23 -8.62 6.04
CA LEU A 27 -0.38 -7.91 7.01
C LEU A 27 -0.56 -6.39 6.93
N LEU A 28 -0.70 -5.83 5.72
CA LEU A 28 -0.97 -4.40 5.54
C LEU A 28 -2.34 -4.00 6.09
N GLU A 29 -3.34 -4.84 5.91
CA GLU A 29 -4.68 -4.65 6.49
C GLU A 29 -4.64 -4.66 8.03
N GLN A 30 -3.92 -5.62 8.63
CA GLN A 30 -3.68 -5.67 10.09
C GLN A 30 -2.95 -4.44 10.62
N ALA A 31 -2.02 -3.89 9.84
CA ALA A 31 -1.30 -2.66 10.16
C ALA A 31 -2.15 -1.39 9.95
N GLN A 32 -3.46 -1.52 9.68
CA GLN A 32 -4.39 -0.43 9.41
C GLN A 32 -3.93 0.48 8.26
N VAL A 33 -3.17 -0.07 7.32
CA VAL A 33 -2.70 0.64 6.14
C VAL A 33 -3.89 0.82 5.20
N THR A 34 -4.43 2.03 5.20
CA THR A 34 -5.58 2.39 4.35
C THR A 34 -5.11 2.73 2.93
N GLY A 35 -5.67 2.03 1.96
CA GLY A 35 -5.38 2.21 0.54
C GLY A 35 -6.24 1.31 -0.34
N THR A 36 -6.53 1.76 -1.57
CA THR A 36 -7.28 0.96 -2.54
C THR A 36 -6.31 0.07 -3.33
N PRO A 37 -6.34 -1.26 -3.16
CA PRO A 37 -5.47 -2.15 -3.94
C PRO A 37 -5.96 -2.23 -5.38
N ARG A 38 -5.06 -2.09 -6.34
CA ARG A 38 -5.32 -2.34 -7.76
C ARG A 38 -4.44 -3.50 -8.24
N GLN A 39 -5.07 -4.63 -8.53
CA GLN A 39 -4.39 -5.81 -9.05
C GLN A 39 -4.32 -5.79 -10.58
N LEU A 40 -3.16 -6.15 -11.11
CA LEU A 40 -2.89 -6.27 -12.53
C LEU A 40 -2.11 -7.57 -12.79
N PRO A 41 -2.29 -8.20 -13.96
CA PRO A 41 -1.49 -9.37 -14.34
C PRO A 41 0.00 -9.01 -14.38
N ALA A 42 0.85 -9.91 -13.87
CA ALA A 42 2.29 -9.78 -14.05
C ALA A 42 2.71 -10.30 -15.42
N ARG A 43 3.77 -9.73 -16.00
CA ARG A 43 4.40 -10.28 -17.22
C ARG A 43 4.98 -11.69 -17.02
N ARG A 44 5.21 -12.10 -15.77
CA ARG A 44 5.75 -13.42 -15.42
C ARG A 44 4.59 -14.37 -15.12
N ALA A 45 4.58 -15.55 -15.75
CA ALA A 45 3.58 -16.58 -15.51
C ALA A 45 3.49 -16.93 -14.01
N GLY A 46 2.26 -17.08 -13.52
CA GLY A 46 1.98 -17.41 -12.12
C GLY A 46 2.31 -16.30 -11.10
N HIS A 47 2.51 -15.05 -11.54
CA HIS A 47 2.73 -13.90 -10.67
C HIS A 47 1.61 -12.86 -10.83
N VAL A 48 1.39 -12.09 -9.77
CA VAL A 48 0.47 -10.95 -9.76
C VAL A 48 1.21 -9.68 -9.40
N ARG A 49 0.73 -8.54 -9.91
CA ARG A 49 1.21 -7.20 -9.54
C ARG A 49 0.10 -6.48 -8.83
N VAL A 50 0.37 -5.92 -7.66
CA VAL A 50 -0.60 -5.10 -6.92
C VAL A 50 0.02 -3.74 -6.65
N TYR A 51 -0.72 -2.69 -6.98
CA TYR A 51 -0.40 -1.31 -6.63
C TYR A 51 -1.30 -0.90 -5.47
N LEU A 52 -0.71 -0.35 -4.42
CA LEU A 52 -1.43 0.17 -3.27
C LEU A 52 -1.01 1.62 -3.06
N THR A 53 -1.98 2.52 -2.95
CA THR A 53 -1.74 3.88 -2.50
C THR A 53 -2.03 3.95 -1.01
N VAL A 54 -0.99 4.03 -0.20
CA VAL A 54 -1.07 4.13 1.26
C VAL A 54 -1.11 5.59 1.65
N ILE A 55 -2.17 6.03 2.32
CA ILE A 55 -2.17 7.36 2.93
C ILE A 55 -1.54 7.23 4.30
N ARG A 56 -0.41 7.90 4.56
CA ARG A 56 0.10 8.03 5.93
C ARG A 56 -0.93 8.81 6.74
N ARG A 57 -1.79 8.11 7.48
CA ARG A 57 -2.29 8.65 8.74
C ARG A 57 -1.08 8.67 9.66
N TYR A 58 -0.46 9.83 9.83
CA TYR A 58 0.39 10.10 11.00
C TYR A 58 -0.31 9.55 12.24
N PRO A 59 0.42 9.13 13.29
CA PRO A 59 -0.26 8.69 14.50
C PRO A 59 -1.25 9.78 14.92
N ALA A 60 -2.44 9.36 15.34
CA ALA A 60 -3.07 10.01 16.47
C ALA A 60 -2.04 9.91 17.60
N THR A 61 -1.06 10.81 17.63
CA THR A 61 -0.30 11.08 18.85
C THR A 61 -1.36 11.54 19.82
N GLY A 62 -1.78 10.63 20.69
CA GLY A 62 -2.46 11.01 21.90
C GLY A 62 -1.68 12.15 22.53
N GLY A 63 -2.41 13.12 23.10
CA GLY A 63 -1.88 13.76 24.30
C GLY A 63 -1.46 12.67 25.30
N PRO A 64 -0.53 12.94 26.23
CA PRO A 64 -0.34 14.25 26.87
C PRO A 64 1.13 14.70 26.98
N ARG A 65 1.35 16.02 26.99
CA ARG A 65 2.08 16.75 28.05
C ARG A 65 1.59 18.20 28.03
#